data_AF-A0A9D8QHQ5-F1
#
_entry.id   AF-A0A9D8QHQ5-F1
#
_cell.length_a   1.000
_cell.length_b   1.000
_cell.length_c   1.000
_cell.angle_alpha   90.00
_cell.angle_beta   90.00
_cell.angle_gamma   90.00
#
_symmetry.space_group_name_H-M   'P 1'
#
loop_
_entity.id
_entity.type
_entity.pdbx_description
1 polymer ?
#
loop_
_entity_poly.entity_id
_entity_poly.type
_entity_poly.pdbx_seq_one_letter_code
_entity_poly.pdbx_strand_id
1 'polypeptide(L)'
;MKLALVLNAINPAIGGVLIRGEKGTAKSTAVRALAHLLPEQQVVEGCHFGCRPDDRESLCAECEERLLGGEDPLQSSTRRMRVVELPINASEDRVVGTIDLEAALKEGERRFEPGVLAEANRNILYVDEVNLLDDHIVDVLLDAAAMGVNT
;
A
#
# COMPACT_ATOMS: atom_id res chain seq x y z
N MET A 1 -1.37 9.15 20.94
CA MET A 1 -1.79 9.11 19.51
C MET A 1 -0.90 9.95 18.60
N LYS A 2 -0.91 11.30 18.69
CA LYS A 2 -0.15 12.18 17.77
C LYS A 2 1.33 11.83 17.64
N LEU A 3 2.03 11.64 18.76
CA LEU A 3 3.45 11.30 18.77
C LEU A 3 3.74 10.00 18.01
N ALA A 4 2.96 8.94 18.24
CA ALA A 4 3.15 7.65 17.57
C ALA A 4 2.99 7.77 16.05
N LEU A 5 1.99 8.52 15.59
CA LEU A 5 1.75 8.79 14.18
C LEU A 5 2.89 9.59 13.54
N VAL A 6 3.41 10.61 14.22
CA VAL A 6 4.56 11.40 13.74
C VAL A 6 5.82 10.55 13.69
N LEU A 7 6.09 9.75 14.72
CA LEU A 7 7.26 8.87 14.75
C LEU A 7 7.22 7.84 13.62
N ASN A 8 6.06 7.22 13.37
CA ASN A 8 5.89 6.28 12.27
C ASN A 8 6.05 6.94 10.90
N ALA A 9 5.57 8.19 10.74
CA ALA A 9 5.78 8.95 9.51
C ALA A 9 7.26 9.32 9.26
N ILE A 10 8.05 9.50 10.32
CA ILE A 10 9.50 9.77 10.23
C ILE A 10 10.27 8.47 9.96
N ASN A 11 9.93 7.40 10.68
CA ASN A 11 10.60 6.11 10.57
C ASN A 11 9.56 4.97 10.50
N PRO A 12 9.21 4.53 9.28
CA PRO A 12 8.30 3.40 9.08
C PRO A 12 8.80 2.08 9.69
N ALA A 13 10.11 1.91 9.88
CA ALA A 13 10.69 0.70 10.48
C ALA A 13 10.34 0.50 11.97
N ILE A 14 9.71 1.50 12.60
CA ILE A 14 9.08 1.34 13.92
C ILE A 14 7.92 0.32 13.87
N GLY A 15 7.38 0.05 12.68
CA GLY A 15 6.28 -0.89 12.45
C GLY A 15 4.91 -0.22 12.61
N GLY A 16 3.86 -1.03 12.69
CA GLY A 16 2.48 -0.56 12.76
C GLY A 16 2.15 0.20 14.05
N VAL A 17 1.19 1.13 13.97
CA VAL A 17 0.68 1.88 15.13
C VAL A 17 -0.70 1.37 15.52
N LEU A 18 -0.82 0.72 16.68
CA LEU A 18 -2.10 0.31 17.25
C LEU A 18 -2.73 1.45 18.05
N ILE A 19 -3.91 1.93 17.62
CA ILE A 19 -4.65 3.00 18.30
C ILE A 19 -5.88 2.43 19.02
N ARG A 20 -5.83 2.36 20.35
CA ARG A 20 -6.98 1.99 21.19
C ARG A 20 -7.79 3.22 21.59
N GLY A 21 -9.11 3.09 21.56
CA GLY A 21 -10.04 4.14 21.98
C GLY A 21 -11.48 3.81 21.59
N GLU A 22 -12.44 4.42 22.27
CA GLU A 22 -13.87 4.23 22.02
C GLU A 22 -14.30 4.76 20.64
N LYS A 23 -15.50 4.38 20.18
CA LYS A 23 -16.11 4.97 18.98
C LYS A 23 -16.29 6.47 19.20
N GLY A 24 -15.98 7.28 18.18
CA GLY A 24 -16.08 8.74 18.27
C GLY A 24 -14.84 9.45 18.81
N THR A 25 -13.74 8.73 19.10
CA THR A 25 -12.45 9.33 19.55
C THR A 25 -11.61 9.94 18.42
N ALA A 26 -12.19 10.19 17.24
CA ALA A 26 -11.54 10.83 16.09
C ALA A 26 -10.25 10.14 15.58
N LYS A 27 -10.10 8.82 15.81
CA LYS A 27 -8.93 8.02 15.38
C LYS A 27 -8.69 8.13 13.87
N SER A 28 -9.71 7.82 13.07
CA SER A 28 -9.64 7.89 11.61
C SER A 28 -9.46 9.33 11.11
N THR A 29 -10.03 10.32 11.79
CA THR A 29 -9.82 11.75 11.50
C THR A 29 -8.35 12.14 11.68
N ALA A 30 -7.69 11.69 12.75
CA ALA A 30 -6.29 12.00 13.00
C ALA A 30 -5.36 11.39 11.94
N VAL A 31 -5.62 10.14 11.53
CA VAL A 31 -4.85 9.46 10.48
C VAL A 31 -5.03 10.15 9.13
N ARG A 32 -6.28 10.48 8.75
CA ARG A 32 -6.54 11.22 7.50
C ARG A 32 -5.93 12.61 7.53
N ALA A 33 -5.98 13.32 8.65
CA ALA A 33 -5.34 14.63 8.79
C ALA A 33 -3.81 14.54 8.62
N LEU A 34 -3.17 13.48 9.16
CA LEU A 34 -1.74 13.26 8.95
C LEU A 34 -1.42 13.10 7.45
N ALA A 35 -2.19 12.31 6.69
CA ALA A 35 -1.97 12.13 5.25
C ALA A 35 -1.99 13.47 4.48
N HIS A 36 -2.82 14.44 4.89
CA HIS A 36 -2.89 15.76 4.28
C HIS A 36 -1.72 16.69 4.65
N LEU A 37 -1.00 16.40 5.75
CA LEU A 37 0.15 17.17 6.21
C LEU A 37 1.47 16.64 5.64
N LEU A 38 1.49 15.39 5.17
CA LEU A 38 2.68 14.78 4.60
C LEU A 38 2.97 15.35 3.19
N PRO A 39 4.25 15.44 2.81
CA PRO A 39 4.64 16.02 1.52
C PRO A 39 4.11 15.20 0.36
N GLU A 40 3.93 15.88 -0.77
CA GLU A 40 3.62 15.22 -2.04
C GLU A 40 4.77 14.33 -2.49
N GLN A 41 4.43 13.25 -3.16
CA GLN A 41 5.34 12.22 -3.59
C GLN A 41 5.37 12.15 -5.12
N GLN A 42 6.56 11.99 -5.70
CA GLN A 42 6.67 11.59 -7.10
C GLN A 42 6.32 10.11 -7.24
N VAL A 43 5.49 9.80 -8.22
CA VAL A 43 5.05 8.46 -8.58
C VAL A 43 5.10 8.28 -10.09
N VAL A 44 5.42 7.08 -10.56
CA VAL A 44 5.30 6.72 -11.99
C VAL A 44 3.84 6.81 -12.41
N GLU A 45 3.56 7.49 -13.51
CA GLU A 45 2.21 7.68 -14.03
C GLU A 45 1.60 6.34 -14.45
N GLY A 46 0.38 6.06 -13.96
CA GLY A 46 -0.32 4.80 -14.21
C GLY A 46 0.14 3.60 -13.37
N CYS A 47 1.13 3.75 -12.50
CA CYS A 47 1.60 2.64 -11.65
C CYS A 47 0.66 2.40 -10.45
N HIS A 48 0.16 1.17 -10.31
CA HIS A 48 -0.71 0.75 -9.19
C HIS A 48 -0.03 0.88 -7.82
N PHE A 49 1.25 0.52 -7.76
CA PHE A 49 2.06 0.56 -6.54
C PHE A 49 2.61 1.95 -6.21
N GLY A 50 2.48 2.92 -7.12
CA GLY A 50 3.07 4.24 -6.97
C GLY A 50 4.60 4.22 -6.87
N CYS A 51 5.27 3.41 -7.70
CA CYS A 51 6.74 3.33 -7.75
C CYS A 51 7.39 4.72 -7.88
N ARG A 52 8.58 4.88 -7.30
CA ARG A 52 9.37 6.09 -7.44
C ARG A 52 10.10 6.08 -8.79
N PRO A 53 9.96 7.11 -9.64
CA PRO A 53 10.68 7.18 -10.91
C PRO A 53 12.21 7.16 -10.75
N ASP A 54 12.71 7.71 -9.63
CA ASP A 54 14.15 7.82 -9.35
C ASP A 54 14.76 6.56 -8.70
N ASP A 55 13.93 5.63 -8.23
CA ASP A 55 14.37 4.45 -7.46
C ASP A 55 14.27 3.19 -8.32
N ARG A 56 15.34 2.92 -9.06
CA ARG A 56 15.38 1.81 -10.03
C ARG A 56 15.44 0.43 -9.38
N GLU A 57 15.79 0.33 -8.10
CA GLU A 57 15.92 -0.95 -7.38
C GLU A 57 14.57 -1.46 -6.85
N SER A 58 13.60 -0.56 -6.68
CA SER A 58 12.29 -0.84 -6.08
C SER A 58 11.13 -0.69 -7.07
N LEU A 59 11.40 -0.81 -8.38
CA LEU A 59 10.37 -0.78 -9.41
C LEU A 59 9.52 -2.06 -9.37
N CYS A 60 8.21 -1.93 -9.61
CA CYS A 60 7.38 -3.10 -9.90
C CYS A 60 7.69 -3.62 -11.31
N ALA A 61 7.32 -4.87 -11.58
CA ALA A 61 7.53 -5.51 -12.89
C ALA A 61 7.06 -4.64 -14.07
N GLU A 62 5.86 -4.05 -13.99
CA GLU A 62 5.33 -3.17 -15.04
C GLU A 62 6.20 -1.92 -15.29
N CYS A 63 6.74 -1.31 -14.23
CA CYS A 63 7.59 -0.12 -14.37
C CYS A 63 9.00 -0.49 -14.86
N GLU A 64 9.50 -1.65 -14.44
CA GLU A 64 10.78 -2.19 -14.93
C GLU A 64 10.71 -2.50 -16.43
N GLU A 65 9.62 -3.15 -16.89
CA GLU A 65 9.38 -3.41 -18.31
C GLU A 65 9.29 -2.14 -19.14
N ARG A 66 8.60 -1.10 -18.64
CA ARG A 66 8.53 0.22 -19.31
C ARG A 66 9.90 0.87 -19.44
N LEU A 67 10.70 0.81 -18.38
CA LEU A 67 12.06 1.35 -18.38
C LEU A 67 12.94 0.61 -19.40
N LEU A 68 12.88 -0.73 -19.43
CA LEU A 68 13.59 -1.55 -20.41
C LEU A 68 13.09 -1.36 -21.84
N GLY A 69 11.81 -1.02 -21.99
CA GLY A 69 11.17 -0.63 -23.25
C GLY A 69 11.61 0.74 -23.80
N GLY A 70 12.50 1.45 -23.09
CA GLY A 70 13.10 2.71 -23.53
C GLY A 70 12.45 3.97 -22.93
N GLU A 71 11.54 3.82 -21.98
CA GLU A 71 10.95 4.94 -21.24
C GLU A 71 11.90 5.41 -20.12
N ASP A 72 12.96 6.15 -20.49
CA ASP A 72 13.91 6.76 -19.54
C ASP A 72 14.01 8.29 -19.77
N PRO A 73 13.56 9.14 -18.83
CA PRO A 73 12.99 8.78 -17.52
C PRO A 73 11.53 8.31 -17.62
N LEU A 74 11.12 7.43 -16.70
CA LEU A 74 9.71 7.04 -16.53
C LEU A 74 8.84 8.29 -16.33
N GLN A 75 7.73 8.38 -17.05
CA GLN A 75 6.79 9.49 -16.88
C GLN A 75 6.27 9.53 -15.45
N SER A 76 6.38 10.70 -14.82
CA SER A 76 6.10 10.88 -13.41
C SER A 76 5.04 11.93 -13.17
N SER A 77 4.23 11.72 -12.13
CA SER A 77 3.29 12.70 -11.60
C SER A 77 3.51 12.89 -10.09
N THR A 78 3.02 14.01 -9.56
CA THR A 78 3.00 14.26 -8.11
C THR A 78 1.65 13.85 -7.53
N ARG A 79 1.68 13.06 -6.46
CA ARG A 79 0.48 12.59 -5.75
C ARG A 79 0.63 12.84 -4.24
N ARG A 80 -0.47 13.21 -3.59
CA ARG A 80 -0.56 13.23 -2.12
C ARG A 80 -0.69 11.81 -1.58
N MET A 81 -0.14 11.59 -0.38
CA MET A 81 -0.45 10.38 0.37
C MET A 81 -1.95 10.30 0.63
N ARG A 82 -2.50 9.09 0.53
CA ARG A 82 -3.90 8.79 0.83
C ARG A 82 -3.99 7.77 1.95
N VAL A 83 -5.15 7.71 2.59
CA VAL A 83 -5.49 6.64 3.53
C VAL A 83 -6.25 5.57 2.75
N VAL A 84 -5.71 4.37 2.74
CA VAL A 84 -6.34 3.17 2.16
C VAL A 84 -6.96 2.39 3.30
N GLU A 85 -8.25 2.10 3.20
CA GLU A 85 -8.98 1.41 4.26
C GLU A 85 -9.12 -0.06 3.93
N LEU A 86 -8.81 -0.91 4.91
CA LEU A 86 -9.08 -2.33 4.81
C LEU A 86 -10.54 -2.61 5.17
N PRO A 87 -11.33 -3.23 4.28
CA PRO A 87 -12.69 -3.63 4.61
C PRO A 87 -12.67 -4.78 5.63
N ILE A 88 -13.63 -4.79 6.56
CA ILE A 88 -13.73 -5.78 7.65
C ILE A 88 -13.83 -7.23 7.13
N ASN A 89 -14.44 -7.43 5.95
CA ASN A 89 -14.62 -8.76 5.33
C ASN A 89 -13.68 -8.93 4.12
N ALA A 90 -12.46 -8.38 4.17
CA ALA A 90 -11.49 -8.59 3.11
C ALA A 90 -11.04 -10.06 3.10
N SER A 91 -11.21 -10.75 1.97
CA SER A 91 -10.51 -12.02 1.74
C SER A 91 -9.03 -11.75 1.54
N GLU A 92 -8.18 -12.76 1.81
CA GLU A 92 -6.73 -12.69 1.58
C GLU A 92 -6.40 -12.21 0.16
N ASP A 93 -7.04 -12.82 -0.84
CA ASP A 93 -7.04 -12.42 -2.25
C ASP A 93 -7.25 -10.92 -2.48
N ARG A 94 -8.16 -10.28 -1.73
CA ARG A 94 -8.41 -8.84 -1.86
C ARG A 94 -7.31 -8.01 -1.18
N VAL A 95 -6.66 -8.55 -0.16
CA VAL A 95 -5.58 -7.88 0.56
C VAL A 95 -4.28 -7.94 -0.22
N VAL A 96 -3.87 -9.14 -0.63
CA VAL A 96 -2.59 -9.40 -1.29
C VAL A 96 -2.66 -9.18 -2.80
N GLY A 97 -3.83 -9.42 -3.39
CA GLY A 97 -4.04 -9.45 -4.83
C GLY A 97 -4.24 -10.89 -5.33
N THR A 98 -4.68 -11.03 -6.58
CA THR A 98 -4.91 -12.34 -7.19
C THR A 98 -4.21 -12.42 -8.55
N ILE A 99 -4.09 -13.64 -9.06
CA ILE A 99 -3.67 -13.87 -10.44
C ILE A 99 -4.90 -14.32 -11.22
N ASP A 100 -5.22 -13.61 -12.30
CA ASP A 100 -6.28 -14.03 -13.22
C ASP A 100 -5.81 -15.26 -14.01
N LEU A 101 -6.22 -16.42 -13.51
CA LEU A 101 -5.89 -17.71 -14.09
C LEU A 101 -6.59 -17.93 -15.44
N GLU A 102 -7.74 -17.30 -15.68
CA GLU A 102 -8.44 -17.43 -16.97
C GLU A 102 -7.66 -16.74 -18.08
N ALA A 103 -7.18 -15.52 -17.85
CA ALA A 103 -6.28 -14.82 -18.76
C ALA A 103 -4.98 -15.61 -18.98
N ALA A 104 -4.40 -16.14 -17.90
CA ALA A 104 -3.18 -16.95 -17.97
C ALA A 104 -3.35 -18.23 -18.81
N LEU A 105 -4.53 -18.86 -18.78
CA LEU A 105 -4.82 -20.09 -19.52
C LEU A 105 -5.27 -19.84 -20.97
N LYS A 106 -6.03 -18.77 -21.23
CA LYS A 106 -6.58 -18.48 -22.56
C LYS A 106 -5.63 -17.66 -23.44
N GLU A 107 -4.98 -16.65 -22.85
CA GLU A 107 -4.14 -15.69 -23.57
C GLU A 107 -2.64 -15.95 -23.35
N GLY A 108 -2.29 -16.80 -22.38
CA GLY A 108 -0.90 -17.06 -21.99
C GLY A 108 -0.26 -15.91 -21.21
N GLU A 109 -1.04 -14.86 -20.91
CA GLU A 109 -0.60 -13.67 -20.19
C GLU A 109 -0.99 -13.76 -18.72
N ARG A 110 0.00 -13.68 -17.83
CA ARG A 110 -0.24 -13.65 -16.38
C ARG A 110 -0.67 -12.24 -15.97
N ARG A 111 -1.97 -12.04 -15.80
CA ARG A 111 -2.50 -10.77 -15.31
C ARG A 111 -2.65 -10.81 -13.79
N PHE A 112 -1.88 -9.98 -13.10
CA PHE A 112 -1.99 -9.82 -11.65
C PHE A 112 -3.00 -8.71 -11.35
N GLU A 113 -3.97 -9.00 -10.48
CA GLU A 113 -4.90 -8.01 -9.96
C GLU A 113 -4.39 -7.48 -8.62
N PRO A 114 -3.98 -6.20 -8.53
CA PRO A 114 -3.40 -5.66 -7.31
C PRO A 114 -4.43 -5.60 -6.17
N GLY A 115 -4.03 -6.07 -4.98
CA GLY A 115 -4.83 -5.98 -3.77
C GLY A 115 -4.73 -4.64 -3.03
N VAL A 116 -5.36 -4.58 -1.86
CA VAL A 116 -5.33 -3.42 -0.96
C VAL A 116 -3.90 -3.02 -0.57
N LEU A 117 -3.00 -3.99 -0.41
CA LEU A 117 -1.59 -3.72 -0.07
C LEU A 117 -0.85 -3.00 -1.21
N ALA A 118 -1.16 -3.30 -2.47
CA ALA A 118 -0.60 -2.58 -3.61
C ALA A 118 -1.05 -1.12 -3.60
N GLU A 119 -2.33 -0.87 -3.33
CA GLU A 119 -2.84 0.50 -3.20
C GLU A 119 -2.26 1.24 -2.00
N ALA A 120 -2.01 0.53 -0.90
CA ALA A 120 -1.44 1.04 0.33
C ALA A 120 0.06 1.32 0.23
N ASN A 121 0.75 0.83 -0.81
CA ASN A 121 2.16 1.11 -1.00
C ASN A 121 2.42 2.63 -1.06
N ARG A 122 3.37 3.08 -0.23
CA ARG A 122 3.70 4.50 0.00
C ARG A 122 2.53 5.40 0.46
N ASN A 123 1.45 4.77 0.92
CA ASN A 123 0.27 5.39 1.50
C ASN A 123 0.11 4.89 2.95
N ILE A 124 -0.99 5.29 3.60
CA ILE A 124 -1.31 4.81 4.95
C ILE A 124 -2.38 3.73 4.85
N LEU A 125 -2.07 2.50 5.29
CA LEU A 125 -3.08 1.47 5.50
C LEU A 125 -3.78 1.70 6.85
N TYR A 126 -5.09 1.90 6.82
CA TYR A 126 -5.93 2.00 8.00
C TYR A 126 -6.83 0.78 8.11
N VAL A 127 -6.81 0.16 9.29
CA VAL A 127 -7.68 -0.96 9.63
C VAL A 127 -8.58 -0.52 10.78
N ASP A 128 -9.89 -0.49 10.55
CA ASP A 128 -10.85 -0.31 11.63
C ASP A 128 -11.13 -1.66 12.30
N GLU A 129 -11.36 -1.64 13.62
CA GLU A 129 -11.76 -2.84 14.37
C GLU A 129 -10.84 -4.06 14.11
N VAL A 130 -9.52 -3.86 14.23
CA VAL A 130 -8.47 -4.90 14.03
C VAL A 130 -8.74 -6.23 14.74
N ASN A 131 -9.54 -6.21 15.81
CA ASN A 131 -9.94 -7.39 16.57
C ASN A 131 -10.99 -8.28 15.86
N LEU A 132 -11.52 -7.85 14.73
CA LEU A 132 -12.47 -8.60 13.91
C LEU A 132 -11.82 -9.22 12.66
N LEU A 133 -10.54 -8.91 12.40
CA LEU A 133 -9.81 -9.53 11.31
C LEU A 133 -9.48 -10.98 11.63
N ASP A 134 -9.46 -11.81 10.59
CA ASP A 134 -8.93 -13.16 10.68
C ASP A 134 -7.42 -13.15 10.93
N ASP A 135 -6.93 -14.09 11.74
CA ASP A 135 -5.51 -14.17 12.16
C ASP A 135 -4.54 -14.16 10.96
N HIS A 136 -4.87 -14.91 9.89
CA HIS A 136 -4.04 -14.96 8.67
C HIS A 136 -3.88 -13.60 7.98
N ILE A 137 -4.93 -12.75 7.97
CA ILE A 137 -4.84 -11.40 7.42
C ILE A 137 -3.92 -10.54 8.29
N VAL A 138 -4.03 -10.66 9.61
CA VAL A 138 -3.17 -9.91 10.53
C VAL A 138 -1.70 -10.26 10.30
N ASP A 139 -1.38 -11.55 10.15
CA ASP A 139 -0.02 -12.03 9.90
C ASP A 139 0.53 -11.46 8.59
N VAL A 140 -0.22 -11.56 7.49
CA VAL A 140 0.16 -10.99 6.18
C VAL A 140 0.41 -9.49 6.26
N LEU A 141 -0.43 -8.74 6.99
CA LEU A 141 -0.25 -7.30 7.15
C LEU A 141 1.00 -6.95 7.97
N LEU A 142 1.31 -7.73 9.01
CA LEU A 142 2.49 -7.52 9.83
C LEU A 142 3.77 -7.87 9.07
N ASP A 143 3.79 -8.97 8.33
CA ASP A 143 4.92 -9.38 7.49
C ASP A 143 5.17 -8.35 6.39
N ALA A 144 4.12 -7.91 5.68
CA ALA A 144 4.25 -6.88 4.65
C ALA A 144 4.74 -5.54 5.23
N ALA A 145 4.28 -5.15 6.42
CA ALA A 145 4.73 -3.93 7.08
C ALA A 145 6.18 -4.01 7.57
N ALA A 146 6.66 -5.20 7.95
CA ALA A 146 8.02 -5.42 8.43
C ALA A 146 9.03 -5.58 7.28
N MET A 147 8.68 -6.35 6.25
CA MET A 147 9.54 -6.66 5.11
C MET A 147 9.50 -5.57 4.04
N GLY A 148 8.43 -4.77 3.99
CA GLY A 148 8.20 -3.78 2.93
C GLY A 148 7.81 -4.40 1.59
N VAL A 149 7.68 -5.72 1.53
CA VAL A 149 7.26 -6.50 0.36
C VAL A 149 6.29 -7.58 0.82
N ASN A 150 5.31 -7.88 -0.02
CA ASN A 150 4.44 -9.04 0.13
C ASN A 150 4.77 -9.99 -1.03
N THR A 151 4.97 -11.28 -0.74
CA THR A 151 5.49 -12.29 -1.67
C THR A 151 4.45 -13.36 -1.95
#